data_AF-A0A831PVB0-F1
#
_entry.id   AF-A0A831PVB0-F1
#
_cell.length_a   1.000
_cell.length_b   1.000
_cell.length_c   1.000
_cell.angle_alpha   90.00
_cell.angle_beta   90.00
_cell.angle_gamma   90.00
#
_symmetry.space_group_name_H-M   'P 1'
#
loop_
_entity.id
_entity.type
_entity.pdbx_description
1 polymer ?
#
loop_
_entity_poly.entity_id
_entity_poly.type
_entity_poly.pdbx_seq_one_letter_code
_entity_poly.pdbx_strand_id
1 'polypeptide(L)'
;MDRRQAHELLDRLGPAQFDAVAQLLEVLAGEPLPQALAQAPEEEEKITAETGDALERSRASLARGEGIPHEEILREFGLTK
;
A
#
# COMPACT_ATOMS: atom_id res chain seq x y z
N MET A 1 -15.44 -10.86 -20.61
CA MET A 1 -16.02 -11.95 -19.81
C MET A 1 -17.03 -11.33 -18.87
N ASP A 2 -18.28 -11.80 -18.86
CA ASP A 2 -19.29 -11.30 -17.92
C ASP A 2 -19.32 -12.16 -16.65
N ARG A 3 -20.07 -11.74 -15.63
CA ARG A 3 -20.12 -12.46 -14.34
C ARG A 3 -20.63 -13.90 -14.49
N ARG A 4 -21.57 -14.15 -15.40
CA ARG A 4 -22.12 -15.49 -15.63
C ARG A 4 -21.08 -16.42 -16.25
N GLN A 5 -20.36 -15.92 -17.24
CA GLN A 5 -19.27 -16.65 -17.88
C GLN A 5 -18.13 -16.98 -16.89
N ALA A 6 -17.88 -16.12 -15.88
CA ALA A 6 -16.94 -16.40 -14.80
C ALA A 6 -17.39 -17.59 -13.94
N HIS A 7 -18.67 -17.61 -13.55
CA HIS A 7 -19.25 -18.70 -12.76
C HIS A 7 -19.23 -20.03 -13.52
N GLU A 8 -19.58 -20.03 -14.80
CA GLU A 8 -19.52 -21.24 -15.64
C GLU A 8 -18.11 -21.83 -15.75
N LEU A 9 -17.06 -21.01 -15.67
CA LEU A 9 -15.68 -21.49 -15.65
C LEU A 9 -15.30 -22.09 -14.31
N LEU A 10 -15.75 -21.48 -13.20
CA LEU A 10 -15.55 -22.01 -11.85
C LEU A 10 -16.24 -23.37 -11.66
N ASP A 11 -17.45 -23.54 -12.21
CA ASP A 11 -18.22 -24.79 -12.12
C ASP A 11 -17.57 -25.97 -12.88
N ARG A 12 -16.64 -25.69 -13.80
CA ARG A 12 -15.91 -26.71 -14.57
C ARG A 12 -14.61 -27.17 -13.91
N LEU A 13 -14.19 -26.52 -12.83
CA LEU A 13 -12.94 -26.86 -12.15
C LEU A 13 -13.09 -28.15 -11.32
N GLY A 14 -12.04 -28.96 -11.33
CA GLY A 14 -11.93 -30.06 -10.37
C GLY A 14 -11.67 -29.53 -8.95
N PRO A 15 -11.90 -30.33 -7.89
CA PRO A 15 -11.86 -29.86 -6.49
C PRO A 15 -10.56 -29.13 -6.12
N ALA A 16 -9.40 -29.72 -6.42
CA ALA A 16 -8.11 -29.10 -6.12
C ALA A 16 -7.84 -27.82 -6.93
N GLN A 17 -8.37 -27.73 -8.15
CA GLN A 17 -8.23 -26.52 -8.99
C GLN A 17 -9.17 -25.41 -8.49
N PHE A 18 -10.37 -25.78 -8.05
CA PHE A 18 -11.32 -24.87 -7.45
C PHE A 18 -10.74 -24.25 -6.18
N ASP A 19 -10.17 -25.05 -5.28
CA ASP A 19 -9.56 -24.57 -4.04
C ASP A 19 -8.40 -23.59 -4.31
N ALA A 20 -7.56 -23.89 -5.31
CA ALA A 20 -6.45 -23.01 -5.70
C ALA A 20 -6.94 -21.70 -6.32
N VAL A 21 -7.96 -21.74 -7.18
CA VAL A 21 -8.54 -20.56 -7.83
C VAL A 21 -9.33 -19.72 -6.83
N ALA A 22 -10.03 -20.33 -5.87
CA ALA A 22 -10.72 -19.63 -4.79
C ALA A 22 -9.74 -18.81 -3.93
N GLN A 23 -8.63 -19.42 -3.49
CA GLN A 23 -7.58 -18.70 -2.75
C GLN A 23 -6.97 -17.56 -3.58
N LEU A 24 -6.74 -17.77 -4.88
CA LEU A 24 -6.26 -16.70 -5.76
C LEU A 24 -7.29 -15.57 -5.88
N LEU A 25 -8.57 -15.89 -6.00
CA LEU A 25 -9.64 -14.89 -6.04
C LEU A 25 -9.77 -14.13 -4.73
N GLU A 26 -9.55 -14.76 -3.57
CA GLU A 26 -9.48 -14.08 -2.28
C GLU A 26 -8.32 -13.08 -2.21
N VAL A 27 -7.19 -13.36 -2.86
CA VAL A 27 -6.07 -12.41 -2.94
C VAL A 27 -6.38 -11.28 -3.93
N LEU A 28 -6.91 -11.61 -5.11
CA LEU A 28 -7.19 -10.65 -6.18
C LEU A 28 -8.40 -9.76 -5.88
N ALA A 29 -9.40 -10.32 -5.19
CA ALA A 29 -10.60 -9.63 -4.73
C ALA A 29 -10.54 -9.30 -3.23
N GLY A 30 -9.36 -9.46 -2.62
CA GLY A 30 -9.10 -9.19 -1.21
C GLY A 30 -9.45 -7.76 -0.83
N GLU A 31 -9.44 -7.48 0.48
CA GLU A 31 -9.89 -6.18 0.98
C GLU A 31 -9.26 -5.04 0.19
N PRO A 32 -10.08 -4.18 -0.45
CA PRO A 32 -9.54 -3.02 -1.11
C PRO A 32 -8.79 -2.21 -0.04
N LEU A 33 -7.63 -1.66 -0.40
CA LEU A 33 -6.76 -0.93 0.52
C LEU A 33 -7.51 0.03 1.46
N PRO A 34 -8.57 0.77 1.03
CA PRO A 34 -9.38 1.59 1.94
C PRO A 34 -10.06 0.82 3.08
N GLN A 35 -10.58 -0.38 2.83
CA GLN A 35 -11.22 -1.23 3.84
C GLN A 35 -10.18 -1.82 4.80
N ALA A 36 -9.04 -2.27 4.26
CA ALA A 36 -7.92 -2.76 5.07
C ALA A 36 -7.37 -1.67 6.00
N LEU A 37 -7.25 -0.43 5.52
CA LEU A 37 -6.84 0.71 6.33
C LEU A 37 -7.90 1.09 7.37
N ALA A 38 -9.19 0.94 7.06
CA ALA A 38 -10.27 1.23 8.00
C ALA A 38 -10.38 0.21 9.14
N GLN A 39 -9.92 -1.02 8.91
CA GLN A 39 -9.90 -2.10 9.90
C GLN A 39 -8.54 -2.26 10.57
N ALA A 40 -7.50 -1.59 10.07
CA ALA A 40 -6.18 -1.62 10.68
C ALA A 40 -6.28 -1.11 12.12
N PRO A 41 -5.67 -1.81 13.10
CA PRO A 41 -5.59 -1.30 14.46
C PRO A 41 -4.81 0.02 14.47
N GLU A 42 -5.10 0.87 15.46
CA GLU A 42 -4.27 2.07 15.68
C GLU A 42 -2.82 1.64 15.96
N GLU A 43 -1.86 2.38 15.40
CA GLU A 43 -0.45 2.14 15.64
C GLU A 43 -0.12 2.40 17.11
N GLU A 44 0.30 1.36 17.84
CA GLU A 44 0.63 1.46 19.26
C GLU A 44 2.09 1.86 19.51
N GLU A 45 2.92 1.94 18.46
CA GLU A 45 4.32 2.33 18.59
C GLU A 45 4.45 3.76 19.12
N LYS A 46 5.02 3.87 20.32
CA LYS A 46 5.31 5.16 20.92
C LYS A 46 6.44 5.83 20.17
N ILE A 47 6.22 7.07 19.77
CA ILE A 47 7.29 7.94 19.29
C ILE A 47 8.31 8.11 20.42
N THR A 48 9.52 7.62 20.19
CA THR A 48 10.63 7.81 21.14
C THR A 48 11.00 9.29 21.22
N ALA A 49 11.63 9.70 22.32
CA ALA A 49 12.10 11.09 22.46
C ALA A 49 13.05 11.49 21.32
N GLU A 50 13.94 10.58 20.91
CA GLU A 50 14.86 10.80 19.80
C GLU A 50 14.12 11.05 18.48
N THR A 51 13.12 10.23 18.17
CA THR A 51 12.30 10.41 16.96
C THR A 51 11.52 11.71 17.02
N GLY A 52 10.96 12.06 18.19
CA GLY A 52 10.30 13.35 18.42
C GLY A 52 11.22 14.54 18.14
N ASP A 53 12.43 14.51 18.67
CA ASP A 53 13.44 15.55 18.44
C ASP A 53 13.85 15.63 16.96
N ALA A 54 13.99 14.47 16.28
CA ALA A 54 14.31 14.43 14.87
C ALA A 54 13.21 15.06 14.00
N LEU A 55 11.94 14.80 14.33
CA LEU A 55 10.79 15.40 13.65
C LEU A 55 10.76 16.92 13.83
N GLU A 56 11.01 17.41 15.04
CA GLU A 56 11.02 18.85 15.31
C GLU A 56 12.16 19.56 14.57
N ARG A 57 13.36 18.96 14.56
CA ARG A 57 14.49 19.45 13.76
C ARG A 57 14.16 19.51 12.26
N SER A 58 13.51 18.47 11.74
CA SER A 58 13.09 18.41 10.34
C SER A 58 12.11 19.53 10.00
N ARG A 59 11.08 19.73 10.83
CA ARG A 59 10.10 20.82 10.67
C ARG A 59 10.76 22.21 10.68
N ALA A 60 11.68 22.43 11.62
CA ALA A 60 12.42 23.69 11.70
C ALA A 60 13.31 23.93 10.48
N SER A 61 13.95 22.88 9.95
CA SER A 61 14.76 22.94 8.74
C SER A 61 13.92 23.30 7.51
N LEU A 62 12.76 22.65 7.34
CA LEU A 62 11.82 22.98 6.28
C LEU A 62 11.31 24.42 6.36
N ALA A 63 11.01 24.91 7.57
CA ALA A 63 10.59 26.31 7.78
C ALA A 63 11.68 27.33 7.41
N ARG A 64 12.96 26.94 7.48
CA ARG A 64 14.10 27.75 7.02
C ARG A 64 14.37 27.62 5.51
N GLY A 65 13.63 26.78 4.80
CA GLY A 65 13.84 26.56 3.35
C GLY A 65 15.02 25.64 3.03
N GLU A 66 15.49 24.85 4.00
CA GLU A 66 16.61 23.90 3.83
C GLU A 66 16.16 22.54 3.25
N GLY A 67 14.93 22.47 2.73
CA GLY A 67 14.44 21.28 2.03
C GLY A 67 15.12 21.10 0.67
N ILE A 68 15.26 19.84 0.24
CA ILE A 68 15.79 19.53 -1.10
C ILE A 68 14.68 19.77 -2.13
N PRO A 69 14.92 20.57 -3.19
CA PRO A 69 13.95 20.76 -4.26
C PRO A 69 13.58 19.44 -4.92
N HIS A 70 12.29 19.27 -5.28
CA HIS A 70 11.81 18.04 -5.92
C HIS A 70 12.58 17.69 -7.21
N GLU A 71 12.96 18.70 -8.00
CA GLU A 71 13.75 18.52 -9.24
C GLU A 71 15.14 17.95 -9.00
N GLU A 72 15.74 18.26 -7.84
CA GLU A 72 17.04 17.73 -7.45
C GLU A 72 16.96 16.25 -7.10
N ILE A 73 15.92 15.83 -6.38
CA ILE A 73 15.63 14.41 -6.11
C ILE A 73 15.39 13.65 -7.42
N LEU A 74 14.56 14.18 -8.33
CA LEU A 74 14.31 13.50 -9.61
C LEU A 74 15.61 13.27 -10.40
N ARG A 75 16.49 14.27 -10.43
CA ARG A 75 17.81 14.16 -11.08
C ARG A 75 18.69 13.12 -10.39
N GLU A 76 18.77 13.13 -9.07
CA GLU A 76 19.58 12.17 -8.29
C GLU A 76 19.16 10.71 -8.56
N PHE A 77 17.85 10.46 -8.65
CA PHE A 77 17.31 9.13 -8.90
C PHE A 77 17.14 8.77 -10.39
N GLY A 78 17.55 9.64 -11.31
CA GLY A 78 17.42 9.41 -12.76
C GLY A 78 15.96 9.33 -13.26
N LEU A 79 15.04 9.98 -12.55
CA LEU A 79 13.61 9.98 -12.84
C LEU A 79 13.23 11.19 -13.69
N THR A 80 12.34 10.98 -14.66
CA THR A 80 11.72 12.06 -15.43
C THR A 80 10.26 12.22 -15.02
N LYS A 81 9.79 13.46 -15.02
CA LYS A 81 8.39 13.82 -14.76
C LYS A 81 7.43 13.21 -15.79
#